data_AF-E8M245-F1
#
_entry.id   AF-E8M245-F1
#
_cell.length_a   1.000
_cell.length_b   1.000
_cell.length_c   1.000
_cell.angle_alpha   90.00
_cell.angle_beta   90.00
_cell.angle_gamma   90.00
#
_symmetry.space_group_name_H-M   'P 1'
#
loop_
_entity.id
_entity.type
_entity.pdbx_description
1 polymer ?
#
loop_
_entity_poly.entity_id
_entity_poly.type
_entity_poly.pdbx_seq_one_letter_code
_entity_poly.pdbx_strand_id
1 'polypeptide(L)'
;MENFPIEKLKFTSAMLSDVDGMASIEIGIEPFELSLDGINLPTGLNELTGRTFTFPVNPNDGYIDGSVYFFGAHSPVDITEIKFGEPANGKLPMVLESSWALEFESTGFKNTNTTIHTYLKL
;
A
#
# COMPACT_ATOMS: atom_id res chain seq x y z
N MET A 1 -5.46 -15.27 -18.78
CA MET A 1 -5.59 -14.55 -17.51
C MET A 1 -6.66 -13.49 -17.67
N GLU A 2 -7.57 -13.41 -16.71
CA GLU A 2 -8.69 -12.46 -16.66
C GLU A 2 -8.24 -11.09 -16.14
N ASN A 3 -9.02 -10.04 -16.39
CA ASN A 3 -8.73 -8.75 -15.76
C ASN A 3 -9.17 -8.82 -14.28
N PHE A 4 -8.31 -8.38 -13.37
CA PHE A 4 -8.67 -8.31 -11.95
C PHE A 4 -9.71 -7.19 -11.73
N PRO A 5 -10.84 -7.46 -11.04
CA PRO A 5 -11.89 -6.47 -10.83
C PRO A 5 -11.53 -5.52 -9.68
N ILE A 6 -10.46 -4.75 -9.86
CA ILE A 6 -9.88 -3.86 -8.85
C ILE A 6 -10.90 -2.84 -8.32
N GLU A 7 -11.84 -2.44 -9.16
CA GLU A 7 -12.92 -1.50 -8.84
C GLU A 7 -13.92 -2.03 -7.80
N LYS A 8 -13.92 -3.35 -7.54
CA LYS A 8 -14.76 -3.97 -6.51
C LYS A 8 -14.11 -3.94 -5.13
N LEU A 9 -12.80 -3.68 -5.05
CA LEU A 9 -12.12 -3.56 -3.77
C LEU A 9 -12.58 -2.30 -3.03
N LYS A 10 -12.70 -2.42 -1.70
CA LYS A 10 -13.01 -1.30 -0.82
C LYS A 10 -11.85 -1.10 0.14
N PHE A 11 -11.02 -0.11 -0.14
CA PHE A 11 -9.97 0.34 0.77
C PHE A 11 -10.61 1.09 1.94
N THR A 12 -10.16 0.77 3.16
CA THR A 12 -10.74 1.31 4.39
C THR A 12 -9.80 2.30 5.07
N SER A 13 -9.21 1.92 6.20
CA SER A 13 -8.18 2.69 6.88
C SER A 13 -6.84 1.99 6.80
N ALA A 14 -5.79 2.76 6.98
CA ALA A 14 -4.45 2.27 7.16
C ALA A 14 -3.98 2.46 8.62
N MET A 15 -3.13 1.56 9.08
CA MET A 15 -2.38 1.67 10.34
C MET A 15 -0.89 1.81 10.02
N LEU A 16 -0.21 2.72 10.70
CA LEU A 16 1.22 2.95 10.58
C LEU A 16 1.90 2.54 11.88
N SER A 17 2.94 1.73 11.78
CA SER A 17 3.74 1.25 12.90
C SER A 17 5.24 1.41 12.61
N ASP A 18 6.05 1.37 13.67
CA ASP A 18 7.51 1.27 13.59
C ASP A 18 7.89 -0.17 13.92
N VAL A 19 8.57 -0.83 12.98
CA VAL A 19 9.06 -2.20 13.08
C VAL A 19 10.56 -2.16 12.84
N ASP A 20 11.33 -2.37 13.90
CA ASP A 20 12.80 -2.37 13.88
C ASP A 20 13.42 -1.10 13.25
N GLY A 21 12.81 0.07 13.47
CA GLY A 21 13.28 1.36 12.96
C GLY A 21 12.87 1.67 11.53
N MET A 22 12.02 0.84 10.93
CA MET A 22 11.40 1.08 9.62
C MET A 22 9.88 1.20 9.78
N ALA A 23 9.25 1.99 8.93
CA ALA A 23 7.79 2.06 8.92
C ALA A 23 7.18 0.80 8.29
N SER A 24 6.04 0.38 8.83
CA SER A 24 5.14 -0.61 8.25
C SER A 24 3.73 -0.02 8.15
N ILE A 25 3.04 -0.29 7.04
CA ILE A 25 1.67 0.17 6.79
C ILE A 25 0.78 -1.02 6.44
N GLU A 26 -0.25 -1.24 7.26
CA GLU A 26 -1.33 -2.18 6.97
C GLU A 26 -2.55 -1.42 6.43
N ILE A 27 -3.00 -1.73 5.22
CA ILE A 27 -4.16 -1.11 4.57
C ILE A 27 -5.29 -2.13 4.49
N GLY A 28 -6.40 -1.87 5.17
CA GLY A 28 -7.56 -2.76 5.14
C GLY A 28 -8.30 -2.73 3.81
N ILE A 29 -8.59 -3.92 3.25
CA ILE A 29 -9.29 -4.14 1.97
C ILE A 29 -10.37 -5.22 2.15
N GLU A 30 -11.51 -4.96 2.78
CA GLU A 30 -12.45 -6.02 3.19
C GLU A 30 -12.76 -7.07 2.09
N PRO A 31 -12.60 -8.39 2.35
CA PRO A 31 -12.15 -9.07 3.59
C PRO A 31 -10.62 -9.29 3.71
N PHE A 32 -9.84 -8.70 2.83
CA PHE A 32 -8.39 -8.81 2.70
C PHE A 32 -7.64 -7.63 3.36
N GLU A 33 -6.33 -7.68 3.28
CA GLU A 33 -5.42 -6.64 3.73
C GLU A 33 -4.22 -6.54 2.78
N LEU A 34 -3.70 -5.33 2.61
CA LEU A 34 -2.44 -5.05 1.93
C LEU A 34 -1.41 -4.66 3.00
N SER A 35 -0.34 -5.44 3.10
CA SER A 35 0.78 -5.19 4.01
C SER A 35 1.92 -4.53 3.23
N LEU A 36 2.51 -3.48 3.79
CA LEU A 36 3.63 -2.74 3.23
C LEU A 36 4.73 -2.61 4.28
N ASP A 37 5.83 -3.33 4.10
CA ASP A 37 6.90 -3.42 5.10
C ASP A 37 8.23 -2.83 4.62
N GLY A 38 9.11 -2.55 5.57
CA GLY A 38 10.48 -2.07 5.29
C GLY A 38 10.52 -0.66 4.70
N ILE A 39 9.56 0.19 5.03
CA ILE A 39 9.42 1.50 4.42
C ILE A 39 10.39 2.50 5.08
N ASN A 40 11.27 3.11 4.29
CA ASN A 40 12.07 4.26 4.72
C ASN A 40 11.20 5.53 4.75
N LEU A 41 10.32 5.60 5.75
CA LEU A 41 9.34 6.66 5.95
C LEU A 41 9.32 7.04 7.45
N PRO A 42 9.25 8.33 7.79
CA PRO A 42 9.09 8.73 9.19
C PRO A 42 7.72 8.29 9.72
N THR A 43 7.64 7.96 11.01
CA THR A 43 6.38 7.56 11.66
C THR A 43 5.67 8.72 12.37
N GLY A 44 6.34 9.87 12.52
CA GLY A 44 5.79 11.09 13.11
C GLY A 44 4.79 11.79 12.19
N LEU A 45 3.58 12.06 12.71
CA LEU A 45 2.50 12.69 11.93
C LEU A 45 2.89 14.01 11.25
N ASN A 46 3.64 14.86 11.94
CA ASN A 46 4.11 16.16 11.41
C ASN A 46 5.13 16.00 10.29
N GLU A 47 5.83 14.87 10.23
CA GLU A 47 6.81 14.57 9.20
C GLU A 47 6.17 14.00 7.93
N LEU A 48 4.95 13.49 8.05
CA LEU A 48 4.15 12.97 6.95
C LEU A 48 3.25 14.03 6.32
N THR A 49 2.64 14.89 7.15
CA THR A 49 1.60 15.84 6.73
C THR A 49 2.02 16.67 5.51
N GLY A 50 1.18 16.65 4.48
CA GLY A 50 1.38 17.41 3.24
C GLY A 50 2.56 16.94 2.37
N ARG A 51 3.20 15.82 2.70
CA ARG A 51 4.40 15.33 1.99
C ARG A 51 4.08 14.24 0.98
N THR A 52 4.99 14.11 0.01
CA THR A 52 5.01 13.04 -0.98
C THR A 52 6.34 12.31 -0.87
N PHE A 53 6.28 10.98 -0.87
CA PHE A 53 7.44 10.09 -0.84
C PHE A 53 7.40 9.18 -2.06
N THR A 54 8.55 8.95 -2.67
CA THR A 54 8.69 8.09 -3.85
C THR A 54 9.61 6.93 -3.54
N PHE A 55 9.27 5.76 -4.07
CA PHE A 55 9.97 4.51 -3.81
C PHE A 55 10.29 3.81 -5.14
N PRO A 56 11.43 3.11 -5.22
CA PRO A 56 11.73 2.29 -6.38
C PRO A 56 10.91 0.98 -6.36
N VAL A 57 10.85 0.29 -7.50
CA VAL A 57 10.17 -1.00 -7.64
C VAL A 57 11.11 -2.16 -7.34
N ASN A 58 10.56 -3.29 -6.87
CA ASN A 58 11.31 -4.53 -6.63
C ASN A 58 12.09 -4.97 -7.90
N PRO A 59 13.37 -5.37 -7.81
CA PRO A 59 14.19 -5.58 -6.60
C PRO A 59 15.16 -4.42 -6.29
N ASN A 60 14.89 -3.21 -6.78
CA ASN A 60 15.83 -2.10 -6.58
C ASN A 60 15.87 -1.67 -5.12
N ASP A 61 17.07 -1.38 -4.61
CA ASP A 61 17.30 -1.01 -3.21
C ASP A 61 16.38 0.14 -2.74
N GLY A 62 15.78 -0.03 -1.55
CA GLY A 62 14.80 0.90 -0.98
C GLY A 62 13.35 0.71 -1.45
N TYR A 63 13.05 -0.35 -2.21
CA TYR A 63 11.66 -0.71 -2.53
C TYR A 63 10.87 -1.07 -1.27
N ILE A 64 9.55 -0.89 -1.32
CA ILE A 64 8.63 -1.32 -0.26
C ILE A 64 8.32 -2.80 -0.47
N ASP A 65 8.47 -3.61 0.58
CA ASP A 65 8.05 -5.01 0.56
C ASP A 65 6.53 -5.09 0.75
N GLY A 66 5.80 -4.95 -0.36
CA GLY A 66 4.34 -4.92 -0.37
C GLY A 66 3.74 -6.24 -0.81
N SER A 67 2.66 -6.67 -0.16
CA SER A 67 1.93 -7.88 -0.56
C SER A 67 0.45 -7.87 -0.20
N VAL A 68 -0.32 -8.62 -0.98
CA VAL A 68 -1.72 -8.95 -0.70
C VAL A 68 -1.95 -10.44 -0.90
N TYR A 69 -2.85 -11.03 -0.10
CA TYR A 69 -3.30 -12.40 -0.29
C TYR A 69 -4.68 -12.44 -0.93
N PHE A 70 -4.74 -12.90 -2.19
CA PHE A 70 -5.99 -13.16 -2.88
C PHE A 70 -6.07 -14.61 -3.32
N PHE A 71 -7.24 -15.23 -3.16
CA PHE A 71 -7.53 -16.58 -3.65
C PHE A 71 -6.52 -17.66 -3.17
N GLY A 72 -5.94 -17.48 -1.98
CA GLY A 72 -4.93 -18.39 -1.43
C GLY A 72 -3.53 -18.23 -2.03
N ALA A 73 -3.27 -17.12 -2.72
CA ALA A 73 -2.00 -16.80 -3.35
C ALA A 73 -1.44 -15.46 -2.85
N HIS A 74 -0.13 -15.43 -2.61
CA HIS A 74 0.64 -14.24 -2.26
C HIS A 74 0.98 -13.46 -3.53
N SER A 75 0.46 -12.23 -3.63
CA SER A 75 0.71 -11.35 -4.76
C SER A 75 1.55 -10.15 -4.31
N PRO A 76 2.78 -10.00 -4.82
CA PRO A 76 3.59 -8.82 -4.58
C PRO A 76 2.90 -7.53 -5.08
N VAL A 77 3.10 -6.44 -4.35
CA VAL A 77 2.59 -5.11 -4.68
C VAL A 77 3.70 -4.09 -4.58
N ASP A 78 4.09 -3.51 -5.71
CA ASP A 78 5.01 -2.38 -5.73
C ASP A 78 4.24 -1.09 -5.44
N ILE A 79 4.75 -0.28 -4.53
CA ILE A 79 4.30 1.10 -4.29
C ILE A 79 5.40 2.04 -4.77
N THR A 80 5.08 2.96 -5.67
CA THR A 80 6.07 3.91 -6.22
C THR A 80 5.93 5.32 -5.66
N GLU A 81 4.78 5.64 -5.09
CA GLU A 81 4.50 6.94 -4.49
C GLU A 81 3.49 6.81 -3.36
N ILE A 82 3.70 7.55 -2.28
CA ILE A 82 2.73 7.79 -1.22
C ILE A 82 2.60 9.29 -0.99
N LYS A 83 1.39 9.82 -1.13
CA LYS A 83 1.04 11.22 -0.84
C LYS A 83 0.20 11.31 0.41
N PHE A 84 0.62 12.12 1.36
CA PHE A 84 -0.13 12.44 2.56
C PHE A 84 -0.77 13.84 2.43
N GLY A 85 -2.04 13.93 2.78
CA GLY A 85 -2.79 15.19 2.78
C GLY A 85 -2.61 16.00 4.07
N GLU A 86 -3.60 16.84 4.35
CA GLU A 86 -3.72 17.56 5.62
C GLU A 86 -4.61 16.76 6.60
N PRO A 87 -4.24 16.68 7.90
CA PRO A 87 -5.05 15.99 8.88
C PRO A 87 -6.41 16.68 9.07
N ALA A 88 -7.48 15.90 9.02
CA ALA A 88 -8.84 16.37 9.23
C ALA A 88 -9.71 15.26 9.85
N ASN A 89 -10.53 15.61 10.85
CA ASN A 89 -11.49 14.69 11.46
C ASN A 89 -10.88 13.38 11.99
N GLY A 90 -9.69 13.44 12.61
CA GLY A 90 -9.00 12.26 13.15
C GLY A 90 -8.43 11.33 12.07
N LYS A 91 -8.21 11.84 10.86
CA LYS A 91 -7.67 11.10 9.73
C LYS A 91 -6.55 11.89 9.08
N LEU A 92 -5.50 11.21 8.63
CA LEU A 92 -4.54 11.75 7.67
C LEU A 92 -4.79 11.10 6.30
N PRO A 93 -5.35 11.82 5.31
CA PRO A 93 -5.58 11.27 3.97
C PRO A 93 -4.28 10.76 3.35
N MET A 94 -4.36 9.63 2.66
CA MET A 94 -3.23 8.99 1.99
C MET A 94 -3.65 8.51 0.60
N VAL A 95 -2.80 8.77 -0.40
CA VAL A 95 -2.96 8.29 -1.78
C VAL A 95 -1.70 7.54 -2.20
N LEU A 96 -1.84 6.32 -2.74
CA LEU A 96 -0.71 5.49 -3.16
C LEU A 96 -0.83 5.09 -4.63
N GLU A 97 0.28 5.14 -5.35
CA GLU A 97 0.38 4.58 -6.70
C GLU A 97 0.96 3.16 -6.64
N SER A 98 0.17 2.17 -7.06
CA SER A 98 0.44 0.75 -6.82
C SER A 98 0.39 -0.11 -8.08
N SER A 99 1.25 -1.12 -8.16
CA SER A 99 1.29 -2.16 -9.21
C SER A 99 1.27 -3.55 -8.58
N TRP A 100 0.33 -4.39 -9.01
CA TRP A 100 -0.02 -5.66 -8.35
C TRP A 100 0.35 -6.82 -9.26
N ALA A 101 1.29 -7.65 -8.81
CA ALA A 101 1.83 -8.78 -9.55
C ALA A 101 0.97 -10.05 -9.39
N LEU A 102 -0.30 -9.98 -9.79
CA LEU A 102 -1.27 -11.07 -9.63
C LEU A 102 -0.91 -12.32 -10.46
N GLU A 103 -0.09 -12.20 -11.50
CA GLU A 103 0.35 -13.34 -12.30
C GLU A 103 1.44 -14.17 -11.59
N PHE A 104 2.08 -13.61 -10.56
CA PHE A 104 3.26 -14.18 -9.90
C PHE A 104 3.03 -15.61 -9.39
N GLU A 105 1.89 -15.84 -8.71
CA GLU A 105 1.49 -17.16 -8.22
C GLU A 105 0.34 -17.80 -9.03
N SER A 106 0.23 -17.45 -10.32
CA SER A 106 -0.77 -18.06 -11.22
C SER A 106 -2.22 -17.93 -10.74
N THR A 107 -2.60 -16.79 -10.16
CA THR A 107 -3.96 -16.51 -9.65
C THR A 107 -5.06 -16.61 -10.70
N GLY A 108 -4.69 -16.63 -11.99
CA GLY A 108 -5.61 -16.55 -13.12
C GLY A 108 -5.94 -15.12 -13.55
N PHE A 109 -5.50 -14.10 -12.79
CA PHE A 109 -5.66 -12.69 -13.11
C PHE A 109 -4.40 -12.06 -13.67
N LYS A 110 -4.56 -11.06 -14.53
CA LYS A 110 -3.47 -10.24 -15.05
C LYS A 110 -2.95 -9.28 -14.00
N ASN A 111 -1.68 -8.90 -14.13
CA ASN A 111 -1.12 -7.79 -13.36
C ASN A 111 -1.95 -6.52 -13.58
N THR A 112 -2.10 -5.72 -12.53
CA THR A 112 -2.92 -4.50 -12.60
C THR A 112 -2.28 -3.37 -11.81
N ASN A 113 -2.54 -2.14 -12.25
CA ASN A 113 -2.14 -0.94 -11.54
C ASN A 113 -3.39 -0.26 -10.98
N THR A 114 -3.26 0.40 -9.84
CA THR A 114 -4.34 1.22 -9.28
C THR A 114 -3.81 2.31 -8.37
N THR A 115 -4.57 3.39 -8.28
CA THR A 115 -4.38 4.41 -7.26
C THR A 115 -5.24 4.04 -6.06
N ILE A 116 -4.63 3.91 -4.89
CA ILE A 116 -5.31 3.59 -3.64
C ILE A 116 -5.60 4.89 -2.91
N HIS A 117 -6.88 5.15 -2.63
CA HIS A 117 -7.31 6.25 -1.77
C HIS A 117 -7.71 5.71 -0.40
N THR A 118 -7.00 6.12 0.64
CA THR A 118 -7.23 5.68 2.03
C THR A 118 -6.84 6.77 3.02
N TYR A 119 -6.72 6.45 4.30
CA TYR A 119 -6.27 7.36 5.34
C TYR A 119 -5.64 6.61 6.50
N LEU A 120 -4.64 7.21 7.15
CA LEU A 120 -4.20 6.77 8.48
C LEU A 120 -5.23 7.19 9.53
N LYS A 121 -5.56 6.28 10.45
CA LYS A 121 -6.30 6.62 11.67
C LYS A 121 -5.36 7.34 12.64
N LEU A 122 -5.80 8.50 13.15
CA LEU A 122 -5.07 9.31 14.15
C LEU A 122 -5.60 9.06 15.56
#